data_AF-T0ZRN2-F1
#
_entry.id   AF-T0ZRN2-F1
#
_cell.length_a   1.000
_cell.length_b   1.000
_cell.length_c   1.000
_cell.angle_alpha   90.00
_cell.angle_beta   90.00
_cell.angle_gamma   90.00
#
_symmetry.space_group_name_H-M   'P 1'
#
loop_
_entity.id
_entity.type
_entity.pdbx_description
1 polymer ?
#
loop_
_entity_poly.entity_id
_entity_poly.type
_entity_poly.pdbx_seq_one_letter_code
_entity_poly.pdbx_strand_id
1 'polypeptide(L)'
;SALPALLWGVAFADFVHGVPITVGGGWTGNFFDLVKPYALLGGLATLSLFTLHGATYLGLKTEGAVRERARRAGQRLAPATFVIVTGFLGWTDLSAHSMHHVGLVPPLLPILGVVVLAGVGWLVRDHLEGWAFVATALVIVAFFTTLLLNLYPNVLVSSLHSTDDLTIVQAASHRYTLEVMSWVALIFTPF
;
A
#
# COMPACT_ATOMS: atom_id res chain seq x y z
N SER A 1 -5.74 -12.29 -10.84
CA SER A 1 -5.88 -11.25 -9.80
C SER A 1 -4.68 -11.21 -8.84
N ALA A 2 -4.15 -12.34 -8.39
CA ALA A 2 -3.06 -12.38 -7.39
C ALA A 2 -1.75 -11.70 -7.86
N LEU A 3 -1.33 -11.90 -9.11
CA LEU A 3 -0.09 -11.31 -9.64
C LEU A 3 -0.10 -9.77 -9.60
N PRO A 4 -1.12 -9.07 -10.15
CA PRO A 4 -1.21 -7.61 -10.01
C PRO A 4 -1.24 -7.14 -8.55
N ALA A 5 -2.00 -7.83 -7.68
CA ALA A 5 -2.08 -7.48 -6.27
C ALA A 5 -0.71 -7.55 -5.57
N LEU A 6 0.07 -8.61 -5.86
CA LEU A 6 1.42 -8.80 -5.33
C LEU A 6 2.40 -7.76 -5.89
N LEU A 7 2.47 -7.65 -7.22
CA LEU A 7 3.47 -6.81 -7.90
C LEU A 7 3.25 -5.32 -7.60
N TRP A 8 2.00 -4.90 -7.36
CA TRP A 8 1.70 -3.54 -6.95
C TRP A 8 2.35 -3.18 -5.62
N GLY A 9 2.27 -4.06 -4.62
CA GLY A 9 2.95 -3.83 -3.35
C GLY A 9 4.47 -3.92 -3.45
N VAL A 10 5.01 -4.81 -4.28
CA VAL A 10 6.45 -4.89 -4.55
C VAL A 10 6.95 -3.55 -5.10
N ALA A 11 6.29 -3.00 -6.11
CA ALA A 11 6.67 -1.73 -6.72
C ALA A 11 6.67 -0.56 -5.73
N PHE A 12 5.60 -0.39 -4.94
CA PHE A 12 5.55 0.70 -3.96
C PHE A 12 6.55 0.53 -2.82
N ALA A 13 6.82 -0.70 -2.39
CA ALA A 13 7.85 -0.97 -1.41
C ALA A 13 9.24 -0.60 -1.97
N ASP A 14 9.55 -0.96 -3.22
CA ASP A 14 10.79 -0.54 -3.88
C ASP A 14 10.88 0.98 -4.04
N PHE A 15 9.77 1.67 -4.30
CA PHE A 15 9.79 3.14 -4.40
C PHE A 15 10.21 3.81 -3.10
N VAL A 16 9.75 3.27 -1.96
CA VAL A 16 10.06 3.77 -0.62
C VAL A 16 11.45 3.34 -0.15
N HIS A 17 11.86 2.09 -0.43
CA HIS A 17 13.16 1.56 0.01
C HIS A 17 14.33 1.96 -0.91
N GLY A 18 14.01 2.31 -2.14
CA GLY A 18 14.94 2.76 -3.14
C GLY A 18 15.39 1.69 -4.14
N VAL A 19 15.56 2.14 -5.38
CA VAL A 19 16.03 1.36 -6.52
C VAL A 19 17.28 2.00 -7.12
N PRO A 20 18.14 1.24 -7.82
CA PRO A 20 19.34 1.78 -8.42
C PRO A 20 18.98 2.63 -9.65
N ILE A 21 18.88 3.95 -9.43
CA ILE A 21 18.64 4.96 -10.46
C ILE A 21 19.72 6.04 -10.42
N THR A 22 20.07 6.56 -11.59
CA THR A 22 21.02 7.66 -11.78
C THR A 22 20.29 9.00 -11.92
N VAL A 23 21.07 10.09 -11.87
CA VAL A 23 20.61 11.46 -12.19
C VAL A 23 19.82 11.46 -13.51
N GLY A 24 18.54 11.88 -13.44
CA GLY A 24 17.62 11.90 -14.58
C GLY A 24 16.71 10.67 -14.69
N GLY A 25 16.78 9.72 -13.75
CA GLY A 25 15.86 8.58 -13.66
C GLY A 25 16.26 7.35 -14.49
N GLY A 26 17.53 7.27 -14.92
CA GLY A 26 18.04 6.11 -15.64
C GLY A 26 18.18 4.90 -14.72
N TRP A 27 17.52 3.79 -15.03
CA TRP A 27 17.65 2.54 -14.27
C TRP A 27 18.94 1.81 -14.64
N THR A 28 19.72 1.42 -13.63
CA THR A 28 20.99 0.69 -13.80
C THR A 28 21.03 -0.65 -13.07
N GLY A 29 19.90 -1.08 -12.52
CA GLY A 29 19.78 -2.34 -11.79
C GLY A 29 19.50 -3.55 -12.66
N ASN A 30 19.24 -4.66 -11.98
CA ASN A 30 18.73 -5.90 -12.56
C ASN A 30 17.42 -6.32 -11.86
N PHE A 31 16.80 -7.41 -12.33
CA PHE A 31 15.54 -7.90 -11.80
C PHE A 31 15.57 -8.16 -10.27
N PHE A 32 16.67 -8.67 -9.72
CA PHE A 32 16.79 -8.98 -8.30
C PHE A 32 16.84 -7.74 -7.42
N ASP A 33 17.17 -6.57 -7.98
CA ASP A 33 17.09 -5.31 -7.24
C ASP A 33 15.65 -4.89 -6.94
N LEU A 34 14.66 -5.47 -7.65
CA LEU A 34 13.22 -5.23 -7.50
C LEU A 34 12.49 -6.31 -6.69
N VAL A 35 13.15 -7.42 -6.34
CA VAL A 35 12.54 -8.53 -5.58
C VAL A 35 13.28 -8.78 -4.28
N LYS A 36 13.74 -7.70 -3.64
CA LYS A 36 14.35 -7.73 -2.31
C LYS A 36 13.33 -8.25 -1.27
N PRO A 37 13.79 -8.83 -0.14
CA PRO A 37 12.90 -9.31 0.91
C PRO A 37 11.89 -8.26 1.41
N TYR A 38 12.32 -7.00 1.52
CA TYR A 38 11.45 -5.88 1.85
C TYR A 38 10.33 -5.67 0.82
N ALA A 39 10.67 -5.69 -0.47
CA ALA A 39 9.72 -5.52 -1.56
C ALA A 39 8.70 -6.67 -1.62
N LEU A 40 9.17 -7.91 -1.47
CA LEU A 40 8.32 -9.09 -1.39
C LEU A 40 7.35 -9.01 -0.19
N LEU A 41 7.79 -8.50 0.96
CA LEU A 41 6.93 -8.31 2.12
C LEU A 41 5.84 -7.25 1.85
N GLY A 42 6.17 -6.15 1.16
CA GLY A 42 5.18 -5.16 0.70
C GLY A 42 4.17 -5.74 -0.30
N GLY A 43 4.64 -6.61 -1.20
CA GLY A 43 3.78 -7.39 -2.08
C GLY A 43 2.83 -8.31 -1.32
N LEU A 44 3.34 -9.06 -0.34
CA LEU A 44 2.51 -9.94 0.49
C LEU A 44 1.50 -9.14 1.33
N ALA A 45 1.88 -7.94 1.80
CA ALA A 45 0.98 -7.05 2.53
C ALA A 45 -0.22 -6.63 1.66
N THR A 46 0.02 -6.14 0.46
CA THR A 46 -1.06 -5.75 -0.47
C THR A 46 -1.89 -6.94 -0.96
N LEU A 47 -1.25 -8.07 -1.29
CA LEU A 47 -1.96 -9.30 -1.68
C LEU A 47 -2.90 -9.80 -0.58
N SER A 48 -2.41 -9.90 0.66
CA SER A 48 -3.21 -10.36 1.79
C SER A 48 -4.34 -9.38 2.12
N LEU A 49 -4.04 -8.07 2.10
CA LEU A 49 -5.02 -7.02 2.37
C LEU A 49 -6.14 -6.98 1.31
N PHE A 50 -5.81 -7.07 0.02
CA PHE A 50 -6.80 -7.11 -1.06
C PHE A 50 -7.62 -8.41 -1.04
N THR A 51 -7.00 -9.54 -0.67
CA THR A 51 -7.72 -10.81 -0.52
C THR A 51 -8.72 -10.74 0.65
N LEU A 52 -8.32 -10.15 1.78
CA LEU A 52 -9.19 -9.92 2.93
C LEU A 52 -10.35 -8.98 2.57
N HIS A 53 -10.06 -7.88 1.87
CA HIS A 53 -11.09 -6.94 1.40
C HIS A 53 -12.08 -7.61 0.41
N GLY A 54 -11.58 -8.47 -0.49
CA GLY A 54 -12.44 -9.26 -1.36
C GLY A 54 -13.32 -10.24 -0.58
N ALA A 55 -12.81 -10.86 0.48
CA ALA A 55 -13.59 -11.76 1.33
C ALA A 55 -14.69 -11.02 2.11
N THR A 56 -14.43 -9.83 2.63
CA THR A 56 -15.44 -9.01 3.31
C THR A 56 -16.51 -8.50 2.33
N TYR A 57 -16.11 -8.10 1.12
CA TYR A 57 -17.04 -7.73 0.05
C TYR A 57 -17.95 -8.90 -0.37
N LEU A 58 -17.38 -10.09 -0.56
CA LEU A 58 -18.16 -11.28 -0.89
C LEU A 58 -19.11 -11.65 0.26
N GLY A 59 -18.69 -11.54 1.51
CA GLY A 59 -19.58 -11.70 2.67
C GLY A 59 -20.78 -10.78 2.57
N LEU A 60 -20.53 -9.48 2.31
CA LEU A 60 -21.57 -8.45 2.24
C LEU A 60 -22.55 -8.64 1.08
N LYS A 61 -22.09 -9.15 -0.07
CA LYS A 61 -22.87 -9.21 -1.32
C LYS A 61 -23.46 -10.57 -1.67
N THR A 62 -23.10 -11.63 -0.95
CA THR A 62 -23.55 -12.99 -1.28
C THR A 62 -24.39 -13.59 -0.17
N GLU A 63 -25.09 -14.68 -0.48
CA GLU A 63 -25.95 -15.41 0.46
C GLU A 63 -25.60 -16.91 0.52
N GLY A 64 -26.16 -17.60 1.51
CA GLY A 64 -26.02 -19.05 1.68
C GLY A 64 -24.57 -19.53 1.76
N ALA A 65 -24.27 -20.61 1.05
CA ALA A 65 -22.97 -21.28 1.13
C ALA A 65 -21.79 -20.44 0.64
N VAL A 66 -22.01 -19.46 -0.23
CA VAL A 66 -20.94 -18.57 -0.71
C VAL A 66 -20.54 -17.60 0.39
N ARG A 67 -21.51 -16.99 1.07
CA ARG A 67 -21.30 -16.10 2.21
C ARG A 67 -20.53 -16.78 3.33
N GLU A 68 -20.91 -18.00 3.68
CA GLU A 68 -20.26 -18.77 4.74
C GLU A 68 -18.81 -19.13 4.40
N ARG A 69 -18.51 -19.45 3.14
CA ARG A 69 -17.13 -19.68 2.69
C ARG A 69 -16.29 -18.39 2.72
N ALA A 70 -16.86 -17.28 2.26
CA ALA A 70 -16.20 -15.98 2.29
C ALA A 70 -15.87 -15.54 3.73
N ARG A 71 -16.81 -15.74 4.66
CA ARG A 71 -16.59 -15.50 6.10
C ARG A 71 -15.45 -16.33 6.67
N ARG A 72 -15.47 -17.65 6.46
CA ARG A 72 -14.39 -18.53 6.96
C ARG A 72 -13.04 -18.15 6.37
N ALA A 73 -13.00 -17.77 5.09
CA ALA A 73 -11.79 -17.24 4.47
C ALA A 73 -11.34 -15.94 5.15
N GLY A 74 -12.23 -14.96 5.32
CA GLY A 74 -11.95 -13.70 6.02
C GLY A 74 -11.42 -13.91 7.44
N GLN A 75 -12.03 -14.80 8.22
CA GLN A 75 -11.60 -15.11 9.60
C GLN A 75 -10.20 -15.73 9.66
N ARG A 76 -9.82 -16.55 8.67
CA ARG A 76 -8.49 -17.15 8.58
C ARG A 76 -7.45 -16.18 8.03
N LEU A 77 -7.84 -15.31 7.10
CA LEU A 77 -6.97 -14.33 6.46
C LEU A 77 -6.69 -13.13 7.37
N ALA A 78 -7.63 -12.70 8.20
CA ALA A 78 -7.48 -11.55 9.08
C ALA A 78 -6.21 -11.58 9.95
N PRO A 79 -5.90 -12.66 10.73
CA PRO A 79 -4.68 -12.68 11.53
C PRO A 79 -3.41 -12.71 10.68
N ALA A 80 -3.40 -13.44 9.56
CA ALA A 80 -2.26 -13.46 8.65
C ALA A 80 -1.99 -12.07 8.03
N THR A 81 -3.05 -11.40 7.58
CA THR A 81 -2.99 -10.04 7.02
C THR A 81 -2.49 -9.05 8.07
N PHE A 82 -3.00 -9.13 9.31
CA PHE A 82 -2.56 -8.30 10.41
C PHE A 82 -1.05 -8.43 10.66
N VAL A 83 -0.53 -9.66 10.76
CA VAL A 83 0.90 -9.91 11.00
C VAL A 83 1.75 -9.39 9.84
N ILE A 84 1.37 -9.67 8.58
CA ILE A 84 2.14 -9.28 7.40
C ILE A 84 2.16 -7.75 7.26
N VAL A 85 1.00 -7.08 7.34
CA VAL A 85 0.90 -5.62 7.20
C VAL A 85 1.64 -4.91 8.33
N THR A 86 1.47 -5.37 9.58
CA THR A 86 2.17 -4.77 10.73
C THR A 86 3.68 -5.00 10.63
N GLY A 87 4.11 -6.19 10.20
CA GLY A 87 5.53 -6.47 9.97
C GLY A 87 6.13 -5.58 8.88
N PHE A 88 5.41 -5.37 7.78
CA PHE A 88 5.84 -4.48 6.70
C PHE A 88 5.95 -3.02 7.17
N LEU A 89 4.91 -2.49 7.83
CA LEU A 89 4.92 -1.11 8.33
C LEU A 89 5.97 -0.92 9.43
N GLY A 90 6.18 -1.92 10.29
CA GLY A 90 7.24 -1.91 11.30
C GLY A 90 8.64 -1.90 10.68
N TRP A 91 8.89 -2.70 9.64
CA TRP A 91 10.15 -2.64 8.89
C TRP A 91 10.32 -1.26 8.24
N THR A 92 9.26 -0.75 7.59
CA THR A 92 9.25 0.58 6.96
C THR A 92 9.64 1.66 7.96
N ASP A 93 9.07 1.64 9.17
CA ASP A 93 9.39 2.60 10.23
C ASP A 93 10.85 2.53 10.69
N LEU A 94 11.36 1.32 10.92
CA LEU A 94 12.75 1.11 11.35
C LEU A 94 13.74 1.58 10.28
N SER A 95 13.39 1.39 8.99
CA SER A 95 14.20 1.85 7.86
C SER A 95 14.12 3.36 7.67
N ALA A 96 12.94 3.97 7.85
CA ALA A 96 12.76 5.42 7.79
C ALA A 96 13.53 6.15 8.91
N HIS A 97 13.53 5.58 10.13
CA HIS A 97 14.31 6.12 11.26
C HIS A 97 15.82 6.07 11.00
N SER A 98 16.33 5.01 10.38
CA SER A 98 17.76 4.86 10.10
C SER A 98 18.24 5.73 8.93
N MET A 99 17.41 5.96 7.91
CA MET A 99 17.81 6.69 6.70
C MET A 99 17.55 8.20 6.74
N HIS A 100 16.45 8.66 7.34
CA HIS A 100 16.03 10.07 7.25
C HIS A 100 15.89 10.78 8.61
N HIS A 101 16.12 10.08 9.73
CA HIS A 101 15.97 10.58 11.10
C HIS A 101 14.55 11.06 11.51
N VAL A 102 13.52 10.89 10.67
CA VAL A 102 12.15 11.39 10.93
C VAL A 102 11.08 10.31 11.17
N GLY A 103 11.39 9.02 10.99
CA GLY A 103 10.42 7.93 11.15
C GLY A 103 9.24 7.99 10.17
N LEU A 104 8.17 7.23 10.42
CA LEU A 104 6.94 7.30 9.62
C LEU A 104 6.26 8.68 9.77
N VAL A 105 6.05 9.39 8.66
CA VAL A 105 5.34 10.69 8.67
C VAL A 105 4.01 10.60 7.91
N PRO A 106 2.85 10.92 8.54
CA PRO A 106 2.62 11.09 9.97
C PRO A 106 2.52 9.75 10.70
N PRO A 107 3.08 9.60 11.92
CA PRO A 107 3.15 8.31 12.61
C PRO A 107 1.78 7.79 13.07
N LEU A 108 0.81 8.68 13.27
CA LEU A 108 -0.53 8.32 13.74
C LEU A 108 -1.34 7.52 12.71
N LEU A 109 -1.16 7.80 11.42
CA LEU A 109 -1.95 7.19 10.36
C LEU A 109 -1.73 5.66 10.22
N PRO A 110 -0.48 5.16 10.16
CA PRO A 110 -0.23 3.72 10.13
C PRO A 110 -0.64 3.02 11.44
N ILE A 111 -0.47 3.67 12.59
CA ILE A 111 -0.94 3.14 13.88
C ILE A 111 -2.46 2.97 13.86
N LEU A 112 -3.19 3.98 13.40
CA LEU A 112 -4.65 3.90 13.25
C LEU A 112 -5.04 2.78 12.28
N GLY A 113 -4.34 2.66 11.14
CA GLY A 113 -4.55 1.57 10.19
C GLY A 113 -4.37 0.19 10.81
N VAL A 114 -3.30 -0.03 11.59
CA VAL A 114 -3.04 -1.30 12.29
C VAL A 114 -4.10 -1.59 13.35
N VAL A 115 -4.54 -0.58 14.11
CA VAL A 115 -5.62 -0.73 15.11
C VAL A 115 -6.94 -1.10 14.44
N VAL A 116 -7.31 -0.43 13.34
CA VAL A 116 -8.51 -0.75 12.57
C VAL A 116 -8.41 -2.18 12.01
N LEU A 117 -7.23 -2.57 11.47
CA LEU A 117 -6.99 -3.91 10.94
C LEU A 117 -7.11 -5.00 12.02
N ALA A 118 -6.63 -4.75 13.24
CA ALA A 118 -6.82 -5.66 14.37
C ALA A 118 -8.32 -5.89 14.67
N GLY A 119 -9.13 -4.83 14.57
CA GLY A 119 -10.58 -4.89 14.72
C GLY A 119 -11.27 -5.73 13.65
N VAL A 120 -10.77 -5.76 12.41
CA VAL A 120 -11.42 -6.49 11.29
C VAL A 120 -11.67 -7.96 11.64
N GLY A 121 -10.75 -8.62 12.33
CA GLY A 121 -10.94 -10.01 12.75
C GLY A 121 -12.17 -10.23 13.63
N TRP A 122 -12.47 -9.28 14.53
CA TRP A 122 -13.67 -9.28 15.35
C TRP A 122 -14.92 -8.98 14.51
N LEU A 123 -14.89 -7.97 13.63
CA LEU A 123 -16.03 -7.62 12.78
C LEU A 123 -16.48 -8.78 11.87
N VAL A 124 -15.52 -9.55 11.34
CA VAL A 124 -15.82 -10.71 10.49
C VAL A 124 -16.38 -11.88 11.31
N ARG A 125 -16.02 -11.99 12.60
CA ARG A 125 -16.59 -13.00 13.52
C ARG A 125 -18.03 -12.68 13.91
N ASP A 126 -18.32 -11.41 14.19
CA ASP A 126 -19.64 -10.95 14.63
C ASP A 126 -20.63 -10.71 13.48
N HIS A 127 -20.30 -11.17 12.28
CA HIS A 127 -21.14 -11.07 11.08
C HIS A 127 -21.44 -9.62 10.63
N LEU A 128 -20.61 -8.66 11.05
CA LEU A 128 -20.73 -7.23 10.73
C LEU A 128 -20.01 -6.89 9.41
N GLU A 129 -20.41 -7.54 8.32
CA GLU A 129 -19.70 -7.50 7.03
C GLU A 129 -19.60 -6.09 6.41
N GLY A 130 -20.65 -5.28 6.56
CA GLY A 130 -20.65 -3.90 6.05
C GLY A 130 -19.55 -3.06 6.72
N TRP A 131 -19.45 -3.19 8.04
CA TRP A 131 -18.38 -2.53 8.80
C TRP A 131 -17.01 -3.12 8.49
N ALA A 132 -16.89 -4.45 8.30
CA ALA A 132 -15.63 -5.09 7.94
C ALA A 132 -15.12 -4.62 6.57
N PHE A 133 -16.03 -4.41 5.62
CA PHE A 133 -15.73 -3.87 4.30
C PHE A 133 -15.21 -2.43 4.40
N VAL A 134 -15.92 -1.55 5.13
CA VAL A 134 -15.47 -0.16 5.33
C VAL A 134 -14.13 -0.11 6.07
N ALA A 135 -13.97 -0.89 7.13
CA ALA A 135 -12.72 -0.97 7.89
C ALA A 135 -11.54 -1.39 7.00
N THR A 136 -11.69 -2.45 6.19
CA THR A 136 -10.63 -2.89 5.26
C THR A 136 -10.33 -1.85 4.17
N ALA A 137 -11.34 -1.15 3.65
CA ALA A 137 -11.14 -0.04 2.72
C ALA A 137 -10.34 1.11 3.35
N LEU A 138 -10.68 1.50 4.58
CA LEU A 138 -9.95 2.52 5.34
C LEU A 138 -8.50 2.10 5.61
N VAL A 139 -8.25 0.83 5.93
CA VAL A 139 -6.89 0.31 6.09
C VAL A 139 -6.10 0.42 4.78
N ILE A 140 -6.70 0.10 3.63
CA ILE A 140 -6.04 0.25 2.32
C ILE A 140 -5.67 1.72 2.06
N VAL A 141 -6.61 2.65 2.28
CA VAL A 141 -6.36 4.08 2.11
C VAL A 141 -5.25 4.56 3.04
N ALA A 142 -5.30 4.20 4.33
CA ALA A 142 -4.29 4.55 5.32
C ALA A 142 -2.91 3.98 4.95
N PHE A 143 -2.85 2.72 4.48
CA PHE A 143 -1.63 2.06 4.06
C PHE A 143 -0.94 2.81 2.91
N PHE A 144 -1.64 3.07 1.81
CA PHE A 144 -1.05 3.77 0.67
C PHE A 144 -0.75 5.24 0.97
N THR A 145 -1.63 5.90 1.73
CA THR A 145 -1.39 7.29 2.15
C THR A 145 -0.12 7.37 3.01
N THR A 146 0.10 6.41 3.91
CA THR A 146 1.34 6.33 4.70
C THR A 146 2.56 6.20 3.79
N LEU A 147 2.54 5.28 2.81
CA LEU A 147 3.68 5.11 1.90
C LEU A 147 3.95 6.35 1.06
N LEU A 148 2.92 6.98 0.51
CA LEU A 148 3.04 8.17 -0.31
C LEU A 148 3.53 9.39 0.49
N LEU A 149 3.06 9.56 1.74
CA LEU A 149 3.52 10.65 2.61
C LEU A 149 4.97 10.47 3.07
N ASN A 150 5.42 9.22 3.26
CA ASN A 150 6.84 8.94 3.52
C ASN A 150 7.72 9.14 2.29
N LEU A 151 7.16 8.97 1.09
CA LEU A 151 7.88 9.19 -0.15
C LEU A 151 8.00 10.69 -0.46
N TYR A 152 7.01 11.50 -0.10
CA TYR A 152 6.99 12.93 -0.38
C TYR A 152 8.22 13.66 0.22
N PRO A 153 8.92 14.54 -0.54
CA PRO A 153 8.57 15.08 -1.88
C PRO A 153 9.07 14.23 -3.06
N ASN A 154 9.73 13.10 -2.78
CA ASN A 154 10.19 12.16 -3.79
C ASN A 154 9.01 11.38 -4.38
N VAL A 155 9.20 10.85 -5.58
CA VAL A 155 8.33 9.84 -6.21
C VAL A 155 9.06 8.52 -6.40
N LEU A 156 10.40 8.53 -6.33
CA LEU A 156 11.25 7.35 -6.39
C LEU A 156 12.58 7.66 -5.70
N VAL A 157 12.95 6.88 -4.68
CA VAL A 157 14.22 7.04 -3.96
C VAL A 157 15.34 6.29 -4.71
N SER A 158 16.53 6.90 -4.79
CA SER A 158 17.70 6.23 -5.33
C SER A 158 18.44 5.46 -4.23
N SER A 159 18.80 4.20 -4.52
CA SER A 159 19.67 3.42 -3.65
C SER A 159 21.17 3.68 -3.87
N LEU A 160 21.55 4.49 -4.87
CA LEU A 160 22.95 4.78 -5.20
C LEU A 160 23.46 6.01 -4.44
N HIS A 161 22.82 7.15 -4.66
CA HIS A 161 23.13 8.42 -4.01
C HIS A 161 21.84 9.21 -3.78
N SER A 162 21.70 9.86 -2.63
CA SER A 162 20.51 10.66 -2.30
C SER A 162 20.31 11.89 -3.20
N THR A 163 21.34 12.31 -3.95
CA THR A 163 21.24 13.37 -4.97
C THR A 163 20.47 12.94 -6.22
N ASP A 164 20.31 11.63 -6.41
CA ASP A 164 19.72 11.03 -7.60
C ASP A 164 18.23 10.68 -7.39
N ASP A 165 17.68 11.05 -6.24
CA ASP A 165 16.26 10.93 -5.93
C ASP A 165 15.41 11.66 -6.98
N LEU A 166 14.37 10.99 -7.46
CA LEU A 166 13.44 11.58 -8.40
C LEU A 166 12.32 12.28 -7.63
N THR A 167 12.29 13.60 -7.70
CA THR A 167 11.28 14.43 -7.03
C THR A 167 10.03 14.62 -7.87
N ILE A 168 8.91 14.97 -7.22
CA ILE A 168 7.65 15.29 -7.92
C ILE A 168 7.82 16.43 -8.94
N VAL A 169 8.70 17.41 -8.66
CA VAL A 169 8.93 18.56 -9.56
C VAL A 169 9.71 18.15 -10.81
N GLN A 170 10.65 17.22 -10.67
CA GLN A 170 11.44 16.70 -11.79
C GLN A 170 10.63 15.71 -12.66
N ALA A 171 9.77 14.92 -12.04
CA ALA A 171 8.93 13.93 -12.73
C ALA A 171 7.64 14.53 -13.33
N ALA A 172 7.26 15.74 -12.92
CA ALA A 172 6.04 16.38 -13.39
C ALA A 172 6.13 16.80 -14.87
N SER A 173 4.99 16.71 -15.55
CA SER A 173 4.82 17.30 -16.88
C SER A 173 4.82 18.84 -16.81
N HIS A 174 4.98 19.48 -17.97
CA HIS A 174 4.85 20.94 -18.07
C HIS A 174 3.48 21.44 -17.59
N ARG A 175 3.46 22.67 -17.03
CA ARG A 175 2.28 23.29 -16.41
C ARG A 175 1.02 23.25 -17.28
N TYR A 176 1.16 23.52 -18.58
CA TYR A 176 0.04 23.49 -19.51
C TYR A 176 -0.62 22.11 -19.57
N THR A 177 0.18 21.04 -19.69
CA THR A 177 -0.32 19.66 -19.70
C THR A 177 -1.02 19.31 -18.39
N LEU A 178 -0.45 19.71 -17.25
CA LEU A 178 -1.06 19.47 -15.93
C LEU A 178 -2.42 20.17 -15.78
N GLU A 179 -2.54 21.41 -16.25
CA GLU A 179 -3.79 22.17 -16.18
C GLU A 179 -4.89 21.51 -17.02
N VAL A 180 -4.57 21.12 -18.26
CA VAL A 180 -5.52 20.40 -19.13
C VAL A 180 -5.94 19.07 -18.50
N MET A 181 -4.99 18.26 -18.01
CA MET A 181 -5.30 16.98 -17.38
C MET A 181 -6.09 17.13 -16.08
N SER A 182 -5.91 18.23 -15.33
CA SER A 182 -6.69 18.52 -14.12
C SER A 182 -8.16 18.78 -14.43
N TRP A 183 -8.45 19.55 -15.49
CA TRP A 183 -9.82 19.79 -15.95
C TRP A 183 -10.48 18.50 -16.45
N VAL A 184 -9.75 17.69 -17.20
CA VAL A 184 -10.23 16.38 -17.65
C VAL A 184 -10.55 15.49 -16.44
N ALA A 185 -9.63 15.38 -15.47
CA ALA A 185 -9.86 14.57 -14.27
C ALA A 185 -11.08 15.04 -13.47
N LEU A 186 -11.27 16.35 -13.31
CA LEU A 186 -12.41 16.93 -12.61
C LEU A 186 -13.75 16.61 -13.28
N ILE A 187 -13.79 16.63 -14.61
CA ILE A 187 -15.01 16.36 -15.38
C ILE A 187 -15.33 14.86 -15.40
N PHE A 188 -14.33 13.98 -15.55
CA PHE A 188 -14.58 12.56 -15.82
C PHE A 188 -14.51 11.63 -14.60
N THR A 189 -13.86 12.02 -13.50
CA THR A 189 -13.76 11.18 -12.27
C THR A 189 -15.06 11.03 -11.46
N PRO A 190 -15.97 12.03 -11.37
CA PRO A 190 -17.20 11.88 -10.57
C PRO A 190 -18.31 11.07 -11.27
N PHE A 191 -18.11 10.64 -12.53
CA PHE A 191 -19.08 9.85 -13.31
C PHE A 191 -18.58 8.42 -13.53
#